data_AF-A0A8T4TIS6-F1
#
_entry.id   AF-A0A8T4TIS6-F1
#
_cell.length_a   1.000
_cell.length_b   1.000
_cell.length_c   1.000
_cell.angle_alpha   90.00
_cell.angle_beta   90.00
_cell.angle_gamma   90.00
#
_symmetry.space_group_name_H-M   'P 1'
#
loop_
_entity.id
_entity.type
_entity.pdbx_description
1 polymer ?
#
loop_
_entity_poly.entity_id
_entity_poly.type
_entity_poly.pdbx_seq_one_letter_code
_entity_poly.pdbx_strand_id
1 'polypeptide(L)' 'MIGAQIDIVDSKNLTLNGLKGTVIDETRNTIIVKSNNKVKNVIKNQIKFVLITKNNMTIKSNGTSLIGGKKIKLEDER' A
#
# COMPACT_ATOMS: atom_id res chain seq x y z
N MET A 1 2.69 8.35 0.74
CA MET A 1 1.97 7.08 1.00
C MET A 1 1.64 6.91 2.48
N ILE A 2 2.54 7.30 3.39
CA ILE A 2 2.28 7.35 4.84
C ILE A 2 0.98 8.10 5.15
N GLY A 3 0.13 7.51 5.99
CA GLY A 3 -1.16 8.03 6.40
C GLY A 3 -2.32 7.73 5.45
N ALA A 4 -2.08 7.08 4.30
CA ALA A 4 -3.15 6.64 3.41
C ALA A 4 -3.75 5.30 3.86
N GLN A 5 -5.02 5.07 3.54
CA GLN A 5 -5.64 3.76 3.69
C GLN A 5 -5.19 2.85 2.55
N ILE A 6 -4.91 1.59 2.87
CA ILE A 6 -4.49 0.57 1.93
C ILE A 6 -5.39 -0.66 2.04
N ASP A 7 -5.72 -1.24 0.91
CA ASP A 7 -6.46 -2.50 0.77
C ASP A 7 -5.66 -3.45 -0.12
N ILE A 8 -5.21 -4.57 0.43
CA ILE A 8 -4.45 -5.58 -0.33
C ILE A 8 -5.45 -6.48 -1.06
N VAL A 9 -5.57 -6.26 -2.37
CA VAL A 9 -6.48 -7.04 -3.22
C VAL A 9 -5.90 -8.37 -3.65
N ASP A 10 -4.56 -8.47 -3.72
CA ASP A 10 -3.88 -9.68 -4.14
C ASP A 10 -2.46 -9.72 -3.58
N SER A 11 -1.97 -10.91 -3.29
CA SER A 11 -0.65 -11.16 -2.73
C SER A 11 -0.20 -12.58 -2.98
N LYS A 12 1.12 -12.75 -3.16
CA LYS A 12 1.74 -14.09 -3.13
C LYS A 12 1.54 -14.78 -1.77
N ASN A 13 1.41 -14.02 -0.70
CA ASN A 13 1.06 -14.55 0.61
C ASN A 13 -0.44 -14.39 0.84
N LEU A 14 -1.19 -15.49 0.70
CA LEU A 14 -2.65 -15.50 0.80
C LEU A 14 -3.19 -14.95 2.14
N THR A 15 -2.39 -15.00 3.22
CA THR A 15 -2.78 -14.45 4.53
C THR A 15 -2.85 -12.91 4.56
N LEU A 16 -2.33 -12.26 3.51
CA LEU A 16 -2.35 -10.82 3.33
C LEU A 16 -3.50 -10.36 2.43
N ASN A 17 -4.16 -11.27 1.70
CA ASN A 17 -5.29 -10.91 0.86
C ASN A 17 -6.47 -10.42 1.70
N GLY A 18 -7.05 -9.29 1.29
CA GLY A 18 -8.11 -8.61 2.04
C GLY A 18 -7.61 -7.84 3.27
N LEU A 19 -6.29 -7.70 3.46
CA LEU A 19 -5.76 -6.89 4.55
C LEU A 19 -6.02 -5.41 4.27
N LYS A 20 -6.80 -4.78 5.16
CA LYS A 20 -7.10 -3.36 5.14
C LYS A 20 -6.47 -2.67 6.33
N GLY A 21 -5.91 -1.49 6.12
CA GLY A 21 -5.34 -0.71 7.22
C GLY A 21 -4.78 0.63 6.77
N THR A 22 -4.02 1.26 7.66
CA THR A 22 -3.36 2.53 7.39
C THR A 22 -1.87 2.30 7.26
N VAL A 23 -1.26 2.87 6.23
CA VAL A 23 0.20 2.85 6.06
C VAL A 23 0.83 3.76 7.12
N ILE A 24 1.59 3.19 8.04
CA ILE A 24 2.28 3.96 9.09
C ILE A 24 3.73 4.23 8.73
N ASP A 25 4.34 3.38 7.90
CA ASP A 25 5.72 3.54 7.46
C ASP A 25 5.96 2.83 6.12
N GLU A 26 6.97 3.28 5.39
CA GLU A 26 7.34 2.76 4.08
C GLU A 26 8.87 2.77 3.93
N THR A 27 9.44 1.60 3.64
CA THR A 27 10.87 1.49 3.31
C THR A 27 11.05 1.22 1.80
N ARG A 28 12.30 0.97 1.37
CA ARG A 28 12.61 0.65 -0.02
C ARG A 28 11.79 -0.52 -0.57
N ASN A 29 11.61 -1.58 0.22
CA ASN A 29 11.01 -2.85 -0.21
C ASN A 29 9.77 -3.25 0.58
N THR A 30 9.53 -2.64 1.75
CA THR A 30 8.42 -3.01 2.64
C THR A 30 7.50 -1.82 2.92
N ILE A 31 6.26 -2.14 3.24
CA ILE A 31 5.24 -1.20 3.73
C ILE A 31 4.77 -1.73 5.07
N ILE A 32 4.70 -0.86 6.07
CA ILE A 32 4.19 -1.18 7.39
C ILE A 32 2.75 -0.69 7.47
N VAL A 33 1.83 -1.63 7.67
CA VAL A 33 0.39 -1.37 7.71
C VAL A 33 -0.14 -1.65 9.11
N LYS A 34 -0.84 -0.69 9.70
CA LYS A 34 -1.58 -0.87 10.95
C LYS A 34 -3.02 -1.27 10.63
N SER A 35 -3.44 -2.45 11.10
CA SER A 35 -4.79 -3.01 10.92
C SER A 35 -5.29 -3.57 12.24
N ASN A 36 -6.48 -3.15 12.70
CA ASN A 36 -7.09 -3.60 13.97
C ASN A 36 -6.11 -3.60 15.16
N ASN A 37 -5.36 -2.49 15.29
CA ASN A 37 -4.33 -2.29 16.31
C ASN A 37 -3.11 -3.23 16.25
N LYS A 38 -3.01 -4.09 15.22
CA LYS A 38 -1.83 -4.90 14.92
C LYS A 38 -1.02 -4.24 13.80
N VAL A 39 0.30 -4.36 13.90
CA VAL A 39 1.22 -3.89 12.85
C VAL A 39 1.58 -5.09 11.98
N LYS A 40 1.44 -4.94 10.66
CA LYS A 40 1.85 -5.95 9.68
C LYS A 40 2.87 -5.36 8.72
N ASN A 41 3.96 -6.10 8.54
CA ASN A 41 4.97 -5.79 7.54
C ASN A 41 4.62 -6.51 6.23
N VAL A 42 4.57 -5.75 5.15
CA VAL A 42 4.13 -6.23 3.85
C VAL A 42 5.22 -5.96 2.82
N ILE A 43 5.57 -6.96 2.01
CA ILE A 43 6.63 -6.86 1.00
C ILE A 43 6.00 -6.36 -0.31
N LYS A 44 6.48 -5.21 -0.80
CA LYS A 44 5.98 -4.54 -2.01
C LYS A 44 5.95 -5.46 -3.24
N ASN A 45 7.03 -6.19 -3.47
CA ASN A 45 7.16 -7.10 -4.63
C ASN A 45 6.14 -8.27 -4.63
N GLN A 46 5.40 -8.46 -3.54
CA GLN A 46 4.51 -9.60 -3.37
C GLN A 46 3.05 -9.19 -3.27
N ILE A 47 2.70 -7.93 -3.49
CA ILE A 47 1.34 -7.43 -3.30
C ILE A 47 0.85 -6.58 -4.48
N LYS A 48 -0.46 -6.64 -4.70
CA LYS A 48 -1.25 -5.64 -5.40
C LYS A 48 -2.20 -5.02 -4.39
N PHE A 49 -2.31 -3.71 -4.41
CA PHE A 49 -3.09 -3.00 -3.42
C PHE A 49 -3.81 -1.82 -4.05
N VAL A 50 -4.84 -1.38 -3.36
CA VAL A 50 -5.57 -0.16 -3.61
C VAL A 50 -5.24 0.82 -2.50
N LEU A 51 -4.79 2.01 -2.86
CA LEU A 51 -4.51 3.08 -1.92
C LEU A 51 -5.62 4.12 -2.00
N ILE A 52 -6.18 4.49 -0.85
CA ILE A 52 -7.14 5.58 -0.72
C ILE A 52 -6.42 6.71 0.00
N THR A 53 -6.19 7.81 -0.73
CA THR A 53 -5.53 9.01 -0.20
C THR A 53 -6.53 9.88 0.56
N LYS A 54 -6.03 10.88 1.30
CA LYS A 54 -6.86 11.85 2.04
C LYS A 54 -7.79 12.67 1.15
N ASN A 55 -7.48 12.79 -0.14
CA ASN A 55 -8.30 13.52 -1.11
C ASN A 55 -9.34 12.60 -1.78
N ASN A 56 -9.69 11.47 -1.17
CA ASN A 56 -10.54 10.41 -1.74
C ASN A 56 -10.06 9.82 -3.08
N MET A 57 -8.85 10.13 -3.54
CA MET A 57 -8.29 9.49 -4.73
C MET A 57 -7.98 8.03 -4.44
N THR A 58 -8.48 7.16 -5.31
CA THR A 58 -8.28 5.72 -5.25
C THR A 58 -7.27 5.31 -6.32
N ILE A 59 -6.17 4.70 -5.89
CA ILE A 59 -5.05 4.32 -6.77
C ILE A 59 -4.89 2.82 -6.71
N LYS A 60 -5.03 2.15 -7.85
CA LYS A 60 -4.74 0.72 -7.96
C LYS A 60 -3.32 0.56 -8.47
N SER A 61 -2.47 -0.15 -7.72
CA SER A 61 -1.08 -0.34 -8.13
C SER A 61 -0.51 -1.68 -7.68
N ASN A 62 0.52 -2.11 -8.41
CA ASN A 62 1.34 -3.26 -8.03
C ASN A 62 2.50 -2.76 -7.18
N GLY A 63 2.84 -3.46 -6.09
CA GLY A 63 3.93 -3.01 -5.24
C GLY A 63 5.32 -3.12 -5.88
N THR A 64 5.48 -3.91 -6.95
CA THR A 64 6.67 -3.87 -7.81
C THR A 64 6.98 -2.47 -8.34
N SER A 65 5.95 -1.67 -8.66
CA SER A 65 6.11 -0.30 -9.15
C SER A 65 6.61 0.69 -8.09
N LEU A 66 6.63 0.30 -6.81
CA LEU A 66 7.05 1.11 -5.66
C LEU A 66 8.44 0.76 -5.12
N ILE A 67 9.14 -0.17 -5.76
CA ILE A 67 10.48 -0.58 -5.36
C ILE A 67 11.47 0.54 -5.71
N GLY A 68 12.33 0.90 -4.76
CA GLY A 68 13.36 1.94 -4.96
C GLY A 68 12.98 3.34 -4.49
N GLY A 69 11.91 3.49 -3.71
CA GLY A 69 11.53 4.79 -3.13
C GLY A 69 10.89 5.75 -4.13
N LYS A 70 10.43 5.23 -5.29
CA LYS A 70 9.70 6.02 -6.28
C LYS A 70 8.37 6.44 -5.67
N LYS A 71 8.23 7.72 -5.34
CA LYS A 71 6.95 8.29 -4.95
C LYS A 71 6.01 8.13 -6.14
N ILE A 72 4.84 7.52 -5.94
CA ILE A 72 3.74 7.61 -6.91
C ILE A 72 3.50 9.12 -7.09
N LYS A 73 3.82 9.65 -8.27
CA LYS A 73 3.31 10.96 -8.67
C LYS A 73 1.82 10.75 -8.89
N LEU A 74 1.03 11.34 -8.00
CA LEU A 74 -0.40 11.47 -8.20
C LEU A 74 -0.54 12.50 -9.32
N GLU A 75 -0.57 12.05 -10.57
CA GLU A 75 -1.01 12.90 -11.66
C GLU A 75 -2.51 13.11 -11.46
N ASP A 76 -2.81 14.27 -10.89
CA ASP A 76 -4.12 14.91 -10.91
C ASP A 76 -4.37 15.28 -12.38
N GLU A 77 -4.98 14.36 -13.14
CA GLU A 77 -5.49 14.70 -14.48
C GLU A 77 -6.66 15.67 -14.26
N ARG A 78 -6.37 16.95 -14.48
CA ARG A 78 -7.33 18.06 -14.52
C ARG A 78 -8.20 18.00 -15.77
#